data_AF-A0AAW9IWU7-F1
#
_entry.id   AF-A0AAW9IWU7-F1
#
_cell.length_a   1.000
_cell.length_b   1.000
_cell.length_c   1.000
_cell.angle_alpha   90.00
_cell.angle_beta   90.00
_cell.angle_gamma   90.00
#
_symmetry.space_group_name_H-M   'P 1'
#
loop_
_entity.id
_entity.type
_entity.pdbx_description
1 polymer ?
#
loop_
_entity_poly.entity_id
_entity_poly.type
_entity_poly.pdbx_seq_one_letter_code
_entity_poly.pdbx_strand_id
1 'polypeptide(L)'
;SSIDGSKEANYELRGYDVSSELIGVAGIESSFEDQLKGVKGGTTVKVNSKGRVTEELFKLDSYPGNNVHLTINKDVQYAAEQAMKDTMERIKGSAPNATRGSVVAIEVNTGRVIAMVSYPDYDPNIFSIPGRLTEDLSKQYFSPDIDSFAKEYMKRTGATGNIDELFPIDENTGKRKDGIDVYPKSFFNYATQGSLPPGSV
;
A
#
# COMPACT_ATOMS: atom_id res chain seq x y z
N SER A 1 -8.50 8.01 -4.07
CA SER A 1 -9.16 8.20 -2.76
C SER A 1 -9.55 9.65 -2.57
N SER A 2 -10.50 9.95 -1.69
CA SER A 2 -10.80 11.34 -1.31
C SER A 2 -9.57 12.01 -0.71
N ILE A 3 -9.45 13.32 -0.90
CA ILE A 3 -8.35 14.11 -0.33
C ILE A 3 -8.53 14.13 1.19
N ASP A 4 -7.45 13.81 1.91
CA ASP A 4 -7.46 13.82 3.38
C ASP A 4 -7.47 15.27 3.91
N GLY A 5 -8.18 15.50 5.01
CA GLY A 5 -8.38 16.82 5.62
C GLY A 5 -7.06 17.52 5.97
N SER A 6 -6.04 16.76 6.33
CA SER A 6 -4.70 17.32 6.63
C SER A 6 -3.97 17.87 5.39
N LYS A 7 -4.40 17.49 4.18
CA LYS A 7 -3.76 17.85 2.90
C LYS A 7 -4.62 18.76 2.02
N GLU A 8 -5.85 19.08 2.42
CA GLU A 8 -6.80 19.90 1.64
C GLU A 8 -6.16 21.20 1.13
N ALA A 9 -5.59 22.01 2.02
CA ALA A 9 -4.98 23.29 1.65
C ALA A 9 -3.88 23.16 0.58
N ASN A 10 -3.09 22.08 0.62
CA ASN A 10 -2.05 21.84 -0.38
C ASN A 10 -2.63 21.46 -1.75
N TYR A 11 -3.73 20.70 -1.77
CA TYR A 11 -4.39 20.29 -3.01
C TYR A 11 -5.25 21.41 -3.61
N GLU A 12 -5.91 22.22 -2.77
CA GLU A 12 -6.59 23.45 -3.21
C GLU A 12 -5.62 24.42 -3.89
N LEU A 13 -4.43 24.64 -3.31
CA LEU A 13 -3.37 25.45 -3.92
C LEU A 13 -2.88 24.90 -5.26
N ARG A 14 -2.99 23.59 -5.47
CA ARG A 14 -2.67 22.91 -6.75
C ARG A 14 -3.85 22.91 -7.73
N GLY A 15 -4.97 23.52 -7.37
CA GLY A 15 -6.16 23.68 -8.22
C GLY A 15 -7.15 22.51 -8.18
N TYR A 16 -7.04 21.62 -7.20
CA TYR A 16 -7.98 20.51 -7.02
C TYR A 16 -9.25 20.98 -6.31
N ASP A 17 -10.41 20.49 -6.76
CA ASP A 17 -11.64 20.54 -5.98
C ASP A 17 -11.65 19.41 -4.94
N VAL A 18 -11.26 19.74 -3.71
CA VAL A 18 -11.16 18.81 -2.58
C VAL A 18 -12.47 18.08 -2.25
N SER A 19 -13.61 18.64 -2.63
CA SER A 19 -14.93 18.07 -2.35
C SER A 19 -15.34 16.95 -3.31
N SER A 20 -14.76 16.92 -4.51
CA SER A 20 -15.19 16.02 -5.58
C SER A 20 -14.06 15.21 -6.22
N GLU A 21 -12.80 15.63 -6.06
CA GLU A 21 -11.67 14.99 -6.72
C GLU A 21 -11.10 13.81 -5.94
N LEU A 22 -10.73 12.79 -6.70
CA LEU A 22 -10.02 11.62 -6.20
C LEU A 22 -8.56 11.72 -6.63
N ILE A 23 -7.66 11.48 -5.68
CA ILE A 23 -6.22 11.46 -5.90
C ILE A 23 -5.62 10.09 -5.66
N GLY A 24 -4.50 9.81 -6.32
CA GLY A 24 -3.62 8.71 -5.98
C GLY A 24 -2.92 8.95 -4.66
N VAL A 25 -3.21 8.15 -3.63
CA VAL A 25 -2.62 8.36 -2.28
C VAL A 25 -1.33 7.58 -2.04
N ALA A 26 -1.05 6.57 -2.89
CA ALA A 26 0.11 5.70 -2.73
C ALA A 26 0.61 5.17 -4.08
N GLY A 27 1.82 4.59 -4.06
CA GLY A 27 2.38 3.85 -5.19
C GLY A 27 2.57 4.69 -6.45
N ILE A 28 2.30 4.06 -7.61
CA ILE A 28 2.44 4.68 -8.93
C ILE A 28 1.50 5.87 -9.09
N GLU A 29 0.28 5.78 -8.56
CA GLU A 29 -0.70 6.86 -8.70
C GLU A 29 -0.22 8.14 -8.01
N SER A 30 0.25 8.06 -6.76
CA SER A 30 0.80 9.22 -6.07
C SER A 30 2.10 9.74 -6.70
N SER A 31 2.94 8.84 -7.21
CA SER A 31 4.24 9.20 -7.80
C SER A 31 4.11 9.88 -9.16
N PHE A 32 3.07 9.54 -9.92
CA PHE A 32 2.80 10.05 -11.27
C PHE A 32 1.50 10.86 -11.35
N GLU A 33 1.03 11.38 -10.22
CA GLU A 33 -0.22 12.15 -10.12
C GLU A 33 -0.23 13.33 -11.11
N ASP A 34 0.89 14.04 -11.27
CA ASP A 34 0.96 15.18 -12.19
C ASP A 34 0.86 14.79 -13.68
N GLN A 35 1.21 13.55 -14.03
CA GLN A 35 1.05 13.01 -15.39
C GLN A 35 -0.33 12.38 -15.57
N LEU A 36 -0.86 11.70 -14.55
CA LEU A 36 -2.12 10.97 -14.58
C LEU A 36 -3.35 11.87 -14.43
N LYS A 37 -3.22 13.02 -13.76
CA LYS A 37 -4.33 13.95 -13.58
C LYS A 37 -4.77 14.54 -14.92
N GLY A 38 -6.07 14.52 -15.15
CA GLY A 38 -6.68 15.26 -16.25
C GLY A 38 -6.86 16.73 -15.91
N VAL A 39 -7.11 17.55 -16.93
CA VAL A 39 -7.52 18.94 -16.75
C VAL A 39 -9.04 18.96 -16.76
N LYS A 40 -9.64 19.46 -15.66
CA LYS A 40 -11.08 19.68 -15.61
C LYS A 40 -11.48 20.81 -16.54
N GLY A 41 -12.50 20.53 -17.34
CA GLY A 41 -13.25 21.55 -18.06
C GLY A 41 -14.31 22.18 -17.15
N GLY A 42 -15.05 23.13 -17.69
CA GLY A 42 -16.12 23.79 -16.96
C GLY A 42 -16.93 24.68 -17.88
N THR A 43 -18.24 24.76 -17.62
CA THR A 43 -19.14 25.61 -18.39
C THR A 43 -19.73 26.67 -17.47
N THR A 44 -19.53 27.94 -17.81
CA THR A 44 -20.21 29.07 -17.16
C THR A 44 -21.51 29.33 -17.89
N VAL A 45 -22.63 29.19 -17.19
CA VAL A 45 -23.97 29.41 -17.73
C VAL A 45 -24.67 30.54 -17.00
N LYS A 46 -25.45 31.33 -17.74
CA LYS A 46 -26.39 32.30 -17.20
C LYS A 46 -27.70 31.60 -16.87
N VAL A 47 -28.23 31.85 -15.68
CA VAL A 47 -29.51 31.30 -15.21
C VAL A 47 -30.51 32.41 -14.92
N ASN A 48 -31.80 32.15 -15.15
CA ASN A 48 -32.87 33.06 -14.74
C ASN A 48 -33.26 32.86 -13.26
N SER A 49 -34.19 33.69 -12.76
CA SER A 49 -34.68 33.63 -11.37
C SER A 49 -35.36 32.31 -10.98
N LYS A 50 -35.66 31.43 -11.94
CA LYS A 50 -36.20 30.07 -11.72
C LYS A 50 -35.13 28.98 -11.86
N GLY A 51 -33.85 29.34 -11.96
CA GLY A 51 -32.72 28.41 -12.09
C GLY A 51 -32.59 27.76 -13.47
N ARG A 52 -33.35 28.20 -14.48
CA ARG A 52 -33.21 27.65 -15.85
C ARG A 52 -32.04 28.32 -16.55
N VAL A 53 -31.20 27.51 -17.17
CA VAL A 53 -30.12 27.98 -18.05
C VAL A 53 -30.71 28.73 -19.24
N THR A 54 -30.28 29.97 -19.41
CA THR A 54 -30.71 30.85 -20.50
C THR A 54 -29.64 31.03 -21.56
N GLU A 55 -28.36 30.90 -21.19
CA GLU A 55 -27.24 31.16 -22.08
C GLU A 55 -25.96 30.51 -21.55
N GLU A 56 -25.09 30.02 -22.44
CA GLU A 56 -23.74 29.59 -22.11
C GLU A 56 -22.78 30.74 -22.39
N LEU A 57 -22.06 31.21 -21.36
CA LEU A 57 -21.18 32.38 -21.44
C LEU A 57 -19.74 31.98 -21.79
N PHE A 58 -19.28 30.84 -21.27
CA PHE A 58 -17.92 30.38 -21.45
C PHE A 58 -17.84 28.86 -21.25
N LYS A 59 -16.96 28.22 -22.00
CA LYS A 59 -16.65 26.81 -21.86
C LYS A 59 -15.15 26.61 -21.87
N LEU A 60 -14.67 25.94 -20.83
CA LEU A 60 -13.33 25.40 -20.72
C LEU A 60 -13.40 23.91 -21.07
N ASP A 61 -12.64 23.51 -22.08
CA ASP A 61 -12.57 22.10 -22.48
C ASP A 61 -11.80 21.27 -21.44
N SER A 62 -12.26 20.03 -21.23
CA SER A 62 -11.55 19.06 -20.41
C SER A 62 -10.58 18.24 -21.25
N TYR A 63 -9.49 17.81 -20.63
CA TYR A 63 -8.51 16.92 -21.25
C TYR A 63 -8.21 15.74 -20.33
N PRO A 64 -8.20 14.50 -20.85
CA PRO A 64 -7.78 13.36 -20.06
C PRO A 64 -6.30 13.49 -19.67
N GLY A 65 -5.93 12.90 -18.54
CA GLY A 65 -4.53 12.79 -18.15
C GLY A 65 -3.76 11.84 -19.07
N ASN A 66 -2.44 11.78 -18.89
CA ASN A 66 -1.59 10.88 -19.66
C ASN A 66 -1.67 9.44 -19.14
N ASN A 67 -1.26 8.50 -19.98
CA ASN A 67 -1.09 7.11 -19.59
C ASN A 67 0.33 6.86 -19.08
N VAL A 68 0.46 6.04 -18.03
CA VAL A 68 1.74 5.54 -17.53
C VAL A 68 1.91 4.09 -17.97
N HIS A 69 2.96 3.82 -18.75
CA HIS A 69 3.33 2.47 -19.15
C HIS A 69 4.46 1.95 -18.26
N LEU A 70 4.19 0.87 -17.53
CA LEU A 70 5.16 0.24 -16.64
C LEU A 70 6.09 -0.70 -17.40
N THR A 71 7.26 -0.94 -16.80
CA THR A 71 8.20 -1.96 -17.26
C THR A 71 7.86 -3.36 -16.74
N ILE A 72 6.94 -3.45 -15.77
CA ILE A 72 6.50 -4.70 -15.17
C ILE A 72 5.77 -5.54 -16.22
N ASN A 73 6.23 -6.77 -16.39
CA ASN A 73 5.56 -7.76 -17.20
C ASN A 73 4.60 -8.57 -16.32
N LYS A 74 3.32 -8.56 -16.66
CA LYS A 74 2.27 -9.23 -15.88
C LYS A 74 2.52 -10.73 -15.68
N ASP A 75 2.98 -11.42 -16.72
CA ASP A 75 3.16 -12.88 -16.67
C ASP A 75 4.38 -13.25 -15.80
N VAL A 76 5.46 -12.47 -15.92
CA VAL A 76 6.65 -12.63 -15.06
C VAL A 76 6.33 -12.29 -13.61
N GLN A 77 5.58 -11.21 -13.36
CA GLN A 77 5.11 -10.83 -12.03
C GLN A 77 4.29 -11.96 -11.40
N TYR A 78 3.28 -12.47 -12.12
CA TYR A 78 2.43 -13.55 -11.63
C TYR A 78 3.23 -14.82 -11.34
N ALA A 79 4.13 -15.22 -12.24
CA ALA A 79 4.99 -16.38 -12.03
C ALA A 79 5.91 -16.21 -10.80
N ALA A 80 6.45 -15.00 -10.59
CA ALA A 80 7.28 -14.71 -9.43
C ALA A 80 6.48 -14.74 -8.11
N GLU A 81 5.25 -14.23 -8.11
CA GLU A 81 4.34 -14.29 -6.95
C GLU A 81 4.00 -15.73 -6.58
N GLN A 82 3.64 -16.56 -7.56
CA GLN A 82 3.36 -17.99 -7.32
C GLN A 82 4.61 -18.72 -6.82
N ALA A 83 5.76 -18.52 -7.46
CA ALA A 83 7.01 -19.17 -7.06
C ALA A 83 7.44 -18.78 -5.63
N MET A 84 7.24 -17.51 -5.23
CA MET A 84 7.47 -17.05 -3.87
C MET A 84 6.53 -17.75 -2.90
N LYS A 85 5.22 -17.75 -3.17
CA LYS A 85 4.21 -18.39 -2.32
C LYS A 85 4.48 -19.87 -2.11
N ASP A 86 4.76 -20.60 -3.20
CA ASP A 86 5.08 -22.03 -3.16
C ASP A 86 6.36 -22.30 -2.37
N THR A 87 7.37 -21.43 -2.53
CA THR A 87 8.62 -21.52 -1.77
C THR A 87 8.39 -21.30 -0.28
N MET A 88 7.62 -20.28 0.09
CA MET A 88 7.31 -19.97 1.49
C MET A 88 6.54 -21.12 2.16
N GLU A 89 5.55 -21.70 1.50
CA GLU A 89 4.82 -22.86 2.02
C GLU A 89 5.72 -24.11 2.15
N ARG A 90 6.60 -24.34 1.16
CA ARG A 90 7.54 -25.48 1.20
C ARG A 90 8.54 -25.38 2.34
N ILE A 91 9.09 -24.18 2.61
CA ILE A 91 10.10 -24.00 3.65
C ILE A 91 9.50 -23.82 5.05
N LYS A 92 8.17 -23.60 5.17
CA LYS A 92 7.49 -23.37 6.45
C LYS A 92 7.77 -24.47 7.49
N GLY A 93 7.94 -25.72 7.06
CA GLY A 93 8.27 -26.84 7.94
C GLY A 93 9.75 -26.91 8.34
N SER A 94 10.67 -26.58 7.43
CA SER A 94 12.13 -26.67 7.67
C SER A 94 12.76 -25.39 8.22
N ALA A 95 12.14 -24.25 7.91
CA ALA A 95 12.54 -22.91 8.30
C ALA A 95 11.32 -22.17 8.88
N PRO A 96 10.82 -22.56 10.05
CA PRO A 96 9.60 -21.99 10.65
C PRO A 96 9.69 -20.49 10.96
N ASN A 97 10.90 -19.93 10.97
CA ASN A 97 11.17 -18.52 11.18
C ASN A 97 11.25 -17.70 9.88
N ALA A 98 11.23 -18.35 8.71
CA ALA A 98 11.15 -17.67 7.43
C ALA A 98 9.70 -17.20 7.21
N THR A 99 9.40 -15.99 7.67
CA THR A 99 8.05 -15.39 7.60
C THR A 99 7.89 -14.36 6.48
N ARG A 100 9.01 -13.97 5.84
CA ARG A 100 9.10 -12.87 4.88
C ARG A 100 10.01 -13.25 3.73
N GLY A 101 9.79 -12.64 2.57
CA GLY A 101 10.62 -12.85 1.39
C GLY A 101 10.44 -11.76 0.36
N SER A 102 11.39 -11.65 -0.56
CA SER A 102 11.27 -10.74 -1.70
C SER A 102 11.98 -11.30 -2.92
N VAL A 103 11.46 -10.98 -4.11
CA VAL A 103 12.06 -11.27 -5.41
C VAL A 103 12.03 -10.01 -6.25
N VAL A 104 13.14 -9.71 -6.92
CA VAL A 104 13.22 -8.66 -7.93
C VAL A 104 13.81 -9.27 -9.19
N ALA A 105 13.11 -9.12 -10.31
CA ALA A 105 13.59 -9.53 -11.63
C ALA A 105 13.90 -8.30 -12.47
N ILE A 106 15.08 -8.28 -13.08
CA ILE A 106 15.60 -7.14 -13.85
C ILE A 106 16.01 -7.63 -15.24
N GLU A 107 15.65 -6.87 -16.27
CA GLU A 107 16.16 -7.04 -17.62
C GLU A 107 17.63 -6.57 -17.69
N VAL A 108 18.56 -7.51 -17.90
CA VAL A 108 20.01 -7.26 -17.83
C VAL A 108 20.49 -6.15 -18.78
N ASN A 109 19.94 -6.11 -20.00
CA ASN A 109 20.41 -5.19 -21.04
C ASN A 109 19.99 -3.73 -20.79
N THR A 110 18.87 -3.50 -20.10
CA THR A 110 18.27 -2.17 -19.94
C THR A 110 18.24 -1.69 -18.49
N GLY A 111 18.43 -2.59 -17.53
CA GLY A 111 18.24 -2.32 -16.11
C GLY A 111 16.77 -2.17 -15.69
N ARG A 112 15.80 -2.45 -16.58
CA ARG A 112 14.38 -2.32 -16.26
C ARG A 112 13.94 -3.40 -15.27
N VAL A 113 13.19 -3.00 -14.25
CA VAL A 113 12.51 -3.94 -13.36
C VAL A 113 11.31 -4.53 -14.09
N ILE A 114 11.28 -5.85 -14.24
CA ILE A 114 10.21 -6.57 -14.94
C ILE A 114 9.24 -7.30 -13.99
N ALA A 115 9.67 -7.56 -12.74
CA ALA A 115 8.82 -8.03 -11.66
C ALA A 115 9.41 -7.65 -10.30
N MET A 116 8.53 -7.41 -9.32
CA MET A 116 8.89 -7.11 -7.94
C MET A 116 7.84 -7.73 -7.01
N VAL A 117 8.28 -8.60 -6.12
CA VAL A 117 7.42 -9.33 -5.19
C VAL A 117 7.92 -9.10 -3.77
N SER A 118 6.98 -8.88 -2.86
CA SER A 118 7.18 -8.77 -1.43
C SER A 118 6.20 -9.75 -0.77
N TYR A 119 6.68 -10.58 0.16
CA TYR A 119 5.87 -11.54 0.89
C TYR A 119 5.99 -11.29 2.40
N PRO A 120 4.86 -11.27 3.15
CA PRO A 120 3.49 -11.50 2.69
C PRO A 120 2.97 -10.36 1.80
N ASP A 121 2.10 -10.71 0.86
CA ASP A 121 1.37 -9.77 0.01
C ASP A 121 -0.01 -9.45 0.61
N TYR A 122 -0.82 -8.69 -0.14
CA TYR A 122 -2.22 -8.43 0.16
C TYR A 122 -3.00 -8.25 -1.14
N ASP A 123 -4.31 -8.50 -1.12
CA ASP A 123 -5.19 -8.21 -2.27
C ASP A 123 -5.61 -6.73 -2.25
N PRO A 124 -5.19 -5.90 -3.22
CA PRO A 124 -5.58 -4.49 -3.29
C PRO A 124 -7.10 -4.28 -3.38
N ASN A 125 -7.83 -5.25 -3.94
CA ASN A 125 -9.29 -5.16 -4.07
C ASN A 125 -10.02 -5.11 -2.73
N ILE A 126 -9.36 -5.54 -1.64
CA ILE A 126 -9.89 -5.41 -0.28
C ILE A 126 -10.11 -3.93 0.09
N PHE A 127 -9.26 -3.04 -0.40
CA PHE A 127 -9.31 -1.60 -0.09
C PHE A 127 -10.05 -0.79 -1.15
N SER A 128 -10.09 -1.28 -2.39
CA SER A 128 -10.76 -0.58 -3.50
C SER A 128 -12.26 -0.84 -3.58
N ILE A 129 -12.74 -2.00 -3.12
CA ILE A 129 -14.16 -2.38 -3.24
C ILE A 129 -14.87 -2.16 -1.90
N PRO A 130 -15.90 -1.30 -1.84
CA PRO A 130 -16.68 -1.07 -0.63
C PRO A 130 -17.23 -2.39 -0.05
N GLY A 131 -17.06 -2.57 1.27
CA GLY A 131 -17.56 -3.74 2.00
C GLY A 131 -16.64 -4.98 1.99
N ARG A 132 -15.51 -4.97 1.27
CA ARG A 132 -14.52 -6.06 1.34
C ARG A 132 -13.54 -5.96 2.51
N LEU A 133 -13.25 -4.74 2.98
CA LEU A 133 -12.49 -4.54 4.20
C LEU A 133 -13.38 -4.83 5.42
N THR A 134 -13.27 -6.04 5.95
CA THR A 134 -13.93 -6.43 7.21
C THR A 134 -13.18 -5.87 8.41
N GLU A 135 -13.85 -5.82 9.57
CA GLU A 135 -13.22 -5.37 10.82
C GLU A 135 -12.00 -6.24 11.18
N ASP A 136 -12.08 -7.54 10.93
CA ASP A 136 -10.98 -8.48 11.20
C ASP A 136 -9.77 -8.23 10.28
N LEU A 137 -10.00 -8.02 8.98
CA LEU A 137 -8.94 -7.67 8.03
C LEU A 137 -8.31 -6.31 8.38
N SER A 138 -9.13 -5.33 8.79
CA SER A 138 -8.65 -4.03 9.25
C SER A 138 -7.74 -4.17 10.48
N LYS A 139 -8.16 -4.96 11.48
CA LYS A 139 -7.33 -5.27 12.65
C LYS A 139 -6.04 -5.98 12.24
N GLN A 140 -6.11 -6.97 11.37
CA GLN A 140 -4.92 -7.70 10.89
C GLN A 140 -3.89 -6.77 10.24
N TYR A 141 -4.34 -5.86 9.37
CA TYR A 141 -3.42 -5.00 8.61
C TYR A 141 -2.94 -3.76 9.39
N PHE A 142 -3.78 -3.15 10.22
CA PHE A 142 -3.49 -1.85 10.86
C PHE A 142 -3.31 -1.90 12.37
N SER A 143 -3.78 -2.95 13.04
CA SER A 143 -3.70 -3.09 14.51
C SER A 143 -3.55 -4.56 14.92
N PRO A 144 -2.49 -5.23 14.45
CA PRO A 144 -2.31 -6.65 14.70
C PRO A 144 -2.16 -6.95 16.18
N ASP A 145 -2.64 -8.12 16.60
CA ASP A 145 -2.47 -8.61 17.97
C ASP A 145 -1.04 -9.15 18.16
N ILE A 146 -0.14 -8.24 18.52
CA ILE A 146 1.27 -8.55 18.78
C ILE A 146 1.42 -9.43 20.04
N ASP A 147 0.48 -9.41 20.98
CA ASP A 147 0.56 -10.24 22.19
C ASP A 147 0.33 -11.72 21.87
N SER A 148 -0.71 -12.02 21.10
CA SER A 148 -0.94 -13.37 20.60
C SER A 148 0.22 -13.86 19.73
N PHE A 149 0.72 -13.00 18.82
CA PHE A 149 1.86 -13.31 17.97
C PHE A 149 3.14 -13.59 18.78
N ALA A 150 3.45 -12.78 19.78
CA ALA A 150 4.66 -12.92 20.61
C ALA A 150 4.67 -14.27 21.35
N LYS A 151 3.53 -14.67 21.92
CA LYS A 151 3.37 -15.98 22.58
C LYS A 151 3.60 -17.14 21.61
N GLU A 152 3.04 -17.04 20.40
CA GLU A 152 3.24 -18.06 19.36
C GLU A 152 4.70 -18.11 18.89
N TYR A 153 5.32 -16.94 18.69
CA TYR A 153 6.72 -16.81 18.29
C TYR A 153 7.66 -17.47 19.31
N MET A 154 7.47 -17.21 20.60
CA MET A 154 8.27 -17.85 21.66
C MET A 154 8.09 -19.36 21.70
N LYS A 155 6.85 -19.85 21.55
CA LYS A 155 6.56 -21.29 21.49
C LYS A 155 7.25 -21.96 20.30
N ARG A 156 7.27 -21.29 19.14
CA ARG A 156 7.85 -21.83 17.90
C ARG A 156 9.38 -21.79 17.89
N THR A 157 9.97 -20.72 18.40
CA THR A 157 11.43 -20.53 18.41
C THR A 157 12.12 -21.22 19.59
N GLY A 158 11.36 -21.58 20.63
CA GLY A 158 11.94 -22.07 21.88
C GLY A 158 12.74 -20.99 22.63
N ALA A 159 12.51 -19.71 22.31
CA ALA A 159 13.20 -18.60 22.95
C ALA A 159 12.92 -18.59 24.47
N THR A 160 13.98 -18.70 25.27
CA THR A 160 13.94 -18.67 26.74
C THR A 160 14.04 -17.25 27.32
N GLY A 161 14.07 -16.22 26.47
CA GLY A 161 14.11 -14.81 26.88
C GLY A 161 12.77 -14.33 27.45
N ASN A 162 12.78 -13.20 28.15
CA ASN A 162 11.55 -12.60 28.63
C ASN A 162 10.76 -12.00 27.44
N ILE A 163 9.46 -12.26 27.37
CA ILE A 163 8.60 -11.76 26.30
C ILE A 163 8.62 -10.23 26.22
N ASP A 164 8.82 -9.56 27.35
CA ASP A 164 8.86 -8.11 27.46
C ASP A 164 10.18 -7.51 26.94
N GLU A 165 11.25 -8.31 26.82
CA GLU A 165 12.50 -7.87 26.18
C GLU A 165 12.41 -7.90 24.65
N LEU A 166 11.75 -8.93 24.10
CA LEU A 166 11.58 -9.10 22.66
C LEU A 166 10.41 -8.26 22.10
N PHE A 167 9.34 -8.15 22.89
CA PHE A 167 8.11 -7.44 22.56
C PHE A 167 7.73 -6.48 23.70
N PRO A 168 8.46 -5.35 23.85
CA PRO A 168 8.21 -4.40 24.92
C PRO A 168 6.81 -3.80 24.83
N ILE A 169 6.27 -3.41 25.97
CA ILE A 169 5.00 -2.67 26.04
C ILE A 169 5.30 -1.20 25.78
N ASP A 170 4.54 -0.60 24.88
CA ASP A 170 4.60 0.84 24.66
C ASP A 170 3.88 1.57 25.79
N GLU A 171 4.61 2.45 26.49
CA GLU A 171 4.12 3.15 27.68
C GLU A 171 2.93 4.09 27.39
N ASN A 172 2.79 4.58 26.15
CA ASN A 172 1.72 5.50 25.77
C ASN A 172 0.43 4.77 25.37
N THR A 173 0.55 3.58 24.79
CA THR A 173 -0.60 2.83 24.26
C THR A 173 -0.97 1.62 25.11
N GLY A 174 -0.09 1.18 26.01
CA GLY A 174 -0.25 -0.05 26.81
C GLY A 174 -0.22 -1.33 25.97
N LYS A 175 0.07 -1.25 24.67
CA LYS A 175 0.12 -2.39 23.75
C LYS A 175 1.56 -2.84 23.53
N ARG A 176 1.74 -4.15 23.31
CA ARG A 176 3.04 -4.69 22.89
C ARG A 176 3.39 -4.18 21.49
N LYS A 177 4.66 -3.83 21.30
CA LYS A 177 5.24 -3.51 20.01
C LYS A 177 6.25 -4.56 19.58
N ASP A 178 6.39 -4.74 18.28
CA ASP A 178 7.39 -5.63 17.69
C ASP A 178 8.77 -4.94 17.69
N GLY A 179 9.50 -5.11 18.80
CA GLY A 179 10.79 -4.44 19.04
C GLY A 179 11.94 -4.97 18.20
N ILE A 180 11.88 -6.23 17.80
CA ILE A 180 12.89 -6.93 16.99
C ILE A 180 12.51 -7.02 15.51
N ASP A 181 11.40 -6.39 15.12
CA ASP A 181 10.85 -6.37 13.77
C ASP A 181 10.76 -7.78 13.14
N VAL A 182 10.04 -8.70 13.78
CA VAL A 182 9.81 -10.07 13.28
C VAL A 182 8.38 -10.31 12.76
N TYR A 183 7.44 -9.43 13.06
CA TYR A 183 6.05 -9.52 12.64
C TYR A 183 5.93 -9.26 11.13
N PRO A 184 5.47 -10.22 10.31
CA PRO A 184 5.40 -10.04 8.86
C PRO A 184 4.30 -9.03 8.48
N LYS A 185 4.73 -7.87 7.97
CA LYS A 185 3.88 -6.75 7.53
C LYS A 185 3.59 -6.84 6.03
N SER A 186 2.33 -6.91 5.62
CA SER A 186 1.95 -6.98 4.19
C SER A 186 2.16 -5.69 3.41
N PHE A 187 2.08 -4.52 4.06
CA PHE A 187 2.31 -3.23 3.40
C PHE A 187 3.78 -2.83 3.30
N PHE A 188 4.67 -3.65 3.86
CA PHE A 188 6.09 -3.35 3.87
C PHE A 188 6.74 -3.89 2.60
N ASN A 189 7.52 -3.04 1.92
CA ASN A 189 8.23 -3.44 0.72
C ASN A 189 9.60 -4.02 1.08
N TYR A 190 9.64 -5.33 1.34
CA TYR A 190 10.88 -6.04 1.67
C TYR A 190 11.91 -6.03 0.51
N ALA A 191 11.49 -5.69 -0.72
CA ALA A 191 12.40 -5.59 -1.87
C ALA A 191 13.31 -4.36 -1.81
N THR A 192 12.84 -3.28 -1.18
CA THR A 192 13.52 -1.97 -1.22
C THR A 192 13.82 -1.41 0.17
N GLN A 193 13.06 -1.81 1.18
CA GLN A 193 13.21 -1.36 2.56
C GLN A 193 13.89 -2.45 3.40
N GLY A 194 15.10 -2.85 3.00
CA GLY A 194 15.86 -3.85 3.75
C GLY A 194 16.23 -3.34 5.14
N SER A 195 15.47 -3.72 6.17
CA SER A 195 15.99 -3.79 7.54
C SER A 195 16.64 -5.16 7.69
N LEU A 196 17.94 -5.20 8.02
CA LEU A 196 18.61 -6.45 8.38
C LEU A 196 17.88 -7.02 9.60
N PRO A 197 17.25 -8.20 9.53
CA PRO A 197 16.72 -8.81 10.73
C PRO A 197 17.90 -9.13 11.66
N PRO A 198 17.80 -8.86 12.98
CA PRO A 198 18.79 -9.35 13.92
C PRO A 198 18.83 -10.88 13.84
N GLY A 199 19.97 -11.44 13.41
CA GLY A 199 20.19 -12.88 13.27
C GLY A 199 20.60 -13.38 11.88
N SER A 200 20.79 -12.50 10.87
CA SER A 200 21.54 -12.85 9.66
C SER A 200 23.03 -12.48 9.79
N VAL A 201 23.76 -13.29 10.54
CA VAL A 201 25.20 -13.58 10.37
C VAL A 201 25.45 -15.05 10.71
#